data_AF-A0A7G9P1M5-F1
#
_entry.id   AF-A0A7G9P1M5-F1
#
_cell.length_a   1.000
_cell.length_b   1.000
_cell.length_c   1.000
_cell.angle_alpha   90.00
_cell.angle_beta   90.00
_cell.angle_gamma   90.00
#
_symmetry.space_group_name_H-M   'P 1'
#
loop_
_entity.id
_entity.type
_entity.pdbx_description
1 polymer ?
#
loop_
_entity_poly.entity_id
_entity_poly.type
_entity_poly.pdbx_seq_one_letter_code
_entity_poly.pdbx_strand_id
1 'polypeptide(L)'
;MMIHATRCLLILTALSMIALSGCGSTVTTDRWQSQVEHYINDQADGDPADLRCVVNAEGEPEFTVLGGNSPTDGVDACGHLVDVVDVDGQRWLVYALAQLKDQQVESLRPAAVTRGPAGPRCVIGTTDAAKFKQYVATTSEMAPASAALEPIHTWPRPGDRFVASAEGSALILSELHSGVRWQLKLPAAR
;
A
#
# COMPACT_ATOMS: atom_id res chain seq x y z
N MET A 1 0.00 76.45 14.95
CA MET A 1 1.22 76.27 15.75
C MET A 1 0.89 75.26 16.83
N MET A 2 1.71 74.21 17.02
CA MET A 2 1.38 72.91 17.64
C MET A 2 0.45 72.07 16.73
N ILE A 3 0.68 70.79 16.41
CA ILE A 3 1.06 69.65 17.26
C ILE A 3 1.91 68.63 16.45
N HIS A 4 3.07 68.27 17.01
CA HIS A 4 3.69 66.94 17.18
C HIS A 4 3.21 65.82 16.23
N ALA A 5 4.08 65.30 15.36
CA ALA A 5 5.08 64.26 15.63
C ALA A 5 4.49 62.86 15.84
N THR A 6 5.22 61.85 15.36
CA THR A 6 5.05 60.40 15.65
C THR A 6 4.19 59.62 14.66
N ARG A 7 4.63 59.59 13.39
CA ARG A 7 4.35 58.49 12.45
C ARG A 7 5.62 57.67 12.25
N CYS A 8 5.99 56.91 13.26
CA CYS A 8 6.97 55.83 13.14
C CYS A 8 6.65 54.87 14.28
N LEU A 9 6.64 53.58 13.97
CA LEU A 9 6.51 52.47 14.91
C LEU A 9 5.06 52.06 15.25
N LEU A 10 4.52 51.13 14.47
CA LEU A 10 3.82 49.92 14.94
C LEU A 10 3.47 49.03 13.72
N ILE A 11 4.51 48.54 13.05
CA ILE A 11 4.45 47.36 12.16
C ILE A 11 5.25 46.29 12.89
N LEU A 12 4.66 45.61 13.89
CA LEU A 12 5.30 44.44 14.53
C LEU A 12 4.35 43.69 15.48
N THR A 13 3.24 43.17 14.95
CA THR A 13 2.44 42.13 15.63
C THR A 13 1.68 41.30 14.59
N ALA A 14 2.41 40.78 13.61
CA ALA A 14 1.92 39.81 12.64
C ALA A 14 2.83 38.58 12.65
N LEU A 15 2.95 37.91 13.80
CA LEU A 15 3.57 36.58 13.87
C LEU A 15 3.34 35.98 15.26
N SER A 16 2.26 35.21 15.43
CA SER A 16 2.24 34.20 16.49
C SER A 16 1.17 33.15 16.23
N MET A 17 1.68 31.96 15.90
CA MET A 17 1.12 30.66 16.23
C MET A 17 -0.13 30.23 15.48
N ILE A 18 0.01 29.98 14.17
CA ILE A 18 -0.66 28.81 13.59
C ILE A 18 0.18 27.62 14.05
N ALA A 19 -0.26 27.00 15.14
CA ALA A 19 0.24 25.68 15.54
C ALA A 19 -0.08 24.72 14.40
N LEU A 20 0.96 24.34 13.65
CA LEU A 20 0.94 23.20 12.74
C LEU A 20 0.72 21.94 13.59
N SER A 21 -0.54 21.57 13.78
CA SER A 21 -0.93 20.24 14.26
C SER A 21 -0.61 19.24 13.15
N GLY A 22 0.67 18.89 13.00
CA GLY A 22 1.14 17.84 12.12
C GLY A 22 0.74 16.49 12.70
N CYS A 23 -0.55 16.13 12.57
CA CYS A 23 -1.01 14.78 12.81
C CYS A 23 -0.58 13.94 11.61
N GLY A 24 0.57 13.28 11.69
CA GLY A 24 0.94 12.25 10.72
C GLY A 24 -0.18 11.22 10.68
N SER A 25 -0.85 11.09 9.54
CA SER A 25 -1.96 10.15 9.41
C SER A 25 -1.39 8.76 9.14
N THR A 26 -1.51 7.84 10.10
CA THR A 26 -1.18 6.43 9.88
C THR A 26 -1.99 5.90 8.70
N VAL A 27 -1.33 5.46 7.61
CA VAL A 27 -2.04 4.72 6.54
C VAL A 27 -2.40 3.35 7.06
N THR A 28 -3.67 3.02 6.85
CA THR A 28 -4.22 1.69 7.08
C THR A 28 -4.49 1.03 5.73
N THR A 29 -4.61 -0.29 5.75
CA THR A 29 -5.08 -1.05 4.57
C THR A 29 -6.46 -0.58 4.10
N ASP A 30 -7.30 -0.08 5.00
CA ASP A 30 -8.63 0.45 4.66
C ASP A 30 -8.51 1.75 3.85
N ARG A 31 -7.50 2.58 4.17
CA ARG A 31 -7.20 3.78 3.38
C ARG A 31 -6.68 3.39 1.99
N TRP A 32 -5.82 2.37 1.90
CA TRP A 32 -5.38 1.84 0.61
C TRP A 32 -6.57 1.38 -0.23
N GLN A 33 -7.46 0.56 0.35
CA GLN A 33 -8.69 0.12 -0.30
C GLN A 33 -9.53 1.29 -0.81
N SER A 34 -9.77 2.28 0.05
CA SER A 34 -10.59 3.45 -0.30
C SER A 34 -9.98 4.26 -1.46
N GLN A 35 -8.65 4.38 -1.51
CA GLN A 35 -7.96 5.08 -2.61
C GLN A 35 -7.99 4.28 -3.92
N VAL A 36 -7.87 2.96 -3.85
CA VAL A 36 -8.06 2.08 -5.02
C VAL A 36 -9.46 2.24 -5.57
N GLU A 37 -10.49 2.16 -4.71
CA GLU A 37 -11.88 2.30 -5.12
C GLU A 37 -12.17 3.69 -5.72
N HIS A 38 -11.63 4.75 -5.12
CA HIS A 38 -11.73 6.11 -5.64
C HIS A 38 -11.05 6.27 -7.00
N TYR A 39 -9.81 5.76 -7.16
CA TYR A 39 -9.12 5.76 -8.45
C TYR A 39 -9.95 5.07 -9.53
N ILE A 40 -10.49 3.88 -9.23
CA ILE A 40 -11.27 3.14 -10.22
C ILE A 40 -12.51 3.93 -10.65
N ASN A 41 -13.23 4.52 -9.69
CA ASN A 41 -14.46 5.24 -9.99
C ASN A 41 -14.23 6.56 -10.71
N ASP A 42 -13.19 7.31 -10.31
CA ASP A 42 -13.05 8.71 -10.70
C ASP A 42 -12.02 8.91 -11.82
N GLN A 43 -11.09 7.96 -12.00
CA GLN A 43 -10.00 8.07 -12.98
C GLN A 43 -9.98 6.95 -14.02
N ALA A 44 -10.60 5.80 -13.73
CA ALA A 44 -10.60 4.63 -14.62
C ALA A 44 -11.99 4.27 -15.16
N ASP A 45 -12.94 5.20 -15.17
CA ASP A 45 -14.31 5.00 -15.68
C ASP A 45 -15.01 3.74 -15.13
N GLY A 46 -14.68 3.34 -13.90
CA GLY A 46 -15.22 2.15 -13.24
C GLY A 46 -14.68 0.81 -13.74
N ASP A 47 -13.54 0.79 -14.46
CA ASP A 47 -12.85 -0.44 -14.89
C ASP A 47 -11.58 -0.70 -14.04
N PRO A 48 -11.59 -1.74 -13.18
CA PRO A 48 -10.41 -2.12 -12.41
C PRO A 48 -9.20 -2.54 -13.26
N ALA A 49 -9.39 -2.94 -14.52
CA ALA A 49 -8.30 -3.38 -15.38
C ALA A 49 -7.24 -2.27 -15.62
N ASP A 50 -7.63 -1.00 -15.50
CA ASP A 50 -6.74 0.15 -15.65
C ASP A 50 -5.71 0.26 -14.51
N LEU A 51 -5.95 -0.40 -13.37
CA LEU A 51 -4.94 -0.49 -12.31
C LEU A 51 -3.65 -1.18 -12.77
N ARG A 52 -3.70 -1.95 -13.85
CA ARG A 52 -2.51 -2.57 -14.48
C ARG A 52 -1.58 -1.55 -15.12
N CYS A 53 -2.10 -0.37 -15.43
CA CYS A 53 -1.36 0.73 -16.03
C CYS A 53 -0.79 1.70 -14.99
N VAL A 54 -1.18 1.56 -13.71
CA VAL A 54 -0.54 2.28 -12.61
C VAL A 54 0.76 1.56 -12.29
N VAL A 55 1.88 2.22 -12.55
CA VAL A 55 3.22 1.65 -12.39
C VAL A 55 4.08 2.50 -11.47
N ASN A 56 5.01 1.87 -10.76
CA ASN A 56 6.03 2.56 -9.96
C ASN A 56 7.13 3.18 -10.85
N ALA A 57 8.17 3.75 -10.23
CA ALA A 57 9.26 4.41 -10.94
C ALA A 57 10.08 3.44 -11.82
N GLU A 58 10.05 2.15 -11.47
CA GLU A 58 10.70 1.04 -12.16
C GLU A 58 9.83 0.49 -13.30
N GLY A 59 8.60 0.97 -13.46
CA GLY A 59 7.66 0.53 -14.50
C GLY A 59 6.90 -0.75 -14.14
N GLU A 60 6.96 -1.20 -12.89
CA GLU A 60 6.24 -2.37 -12.41
C GLU A 60 4.82 -1.98 -11.95
N PRO A 61 3.78 -2.77 -12.29
CA PRO A 61 2.42 -2.48 -11.87
C PRO A 61 2.24 -2.47 -10.34
N GLU A 62 1.89 -1.30 -9.80
CA GLU A 62 1.85 -1.04 -8.37
C GLU A 62 0.85 0.07 -8.04
N PHE A 63 0.16 -0.06 -6.90
CA PHE A 63 -0.67 1.00 -6.35
C PHE A 63 -0.22 1.33 -4.92
N THR A 64 0.29 2.55 -4.72
CA THR A 64 0.88 2.98 -3.44
C THR A 64 0.14 4.16 -2.84
N VAL A 65 -0.14 4.08 -1.54
CA VAL A 65 -0.72 5.17 -0.74
C VAL A 65 0.26 5.57 0.34
N LEU A 66 0.70 6.83 0.29
CA LEU A 66 1.68 7.40 1.21
C LEU A 66 0.98 8.00 2.45
N GLY A 67 1.53 7.77 3.64
CA GLY A 67 0.94 8.24 4.90
C GLY A 67 1.61 9.43 5.56
N GLY A 68 2.82 9.75 5.13
CA GLY A 68 3.56 10.92 5.58
C GLY A 68 3.52 12.07 4.57
N ASN A 69 4.02 13.22 5.02
CA ASN A 69 4.43 14.30 4.09
C ASN A 69 5.75 13.94 3.37
N SER A 70 6.43 12.90 3.83
CA SER A 70 7.66 12.33 3.29
C SER A 70 7.55 10.79 3.30
N PRO A 71 8.14 10.08 2.31
CA PRO A 71 8.24 8.62 2.31
C PRO A 71 9.11 8.05 3.46
N THR A 72 9.94 8.89 4.08
CA THR A 72 10.90 8.47 5.11
C THR A 72 10.30 8.41 6.51
N ASP A 73 9.21 9.14 6.77
CA ASP A 73 8.65 9.33 8.11
C ASP A 73 7.18 8.87 8.20
N GLY A 74 6.73 8.09 7.21
CA GLY A 74 5.35 7.67 7.02
C GLY A 74 5.12 6.18 7.24
N VAL A 75 3.87 5.84 7.53
CA VAL A 75 3.35 4.48 7.30
C VAL A 75 2.72 4.51 5.92
N ASP A 76 3.19 3.65 5.02
CA ASP A 76 2.68 3.56 3.65
C ASP A 76 2.00 2.20 3.44
N ALA A 77 1.13 2.13 2.43
CA ALA A 77 0.56 0.87 1.97
C ALA A 77 0.84 0.73 0.47
N CYS A 78 1.54 -0.34 0.09
CA CYS A 78 1.94 -0.60 -1.28
C CYS A 78 1.38 -1.95 -1.74
N GLY A 79 0.53 -1.91 -2.76
CA GLY A 79 0.02 -3.09 -3.44
C GLY A 79 0.78 -3.33 -4.72
N HIS A 80 1.64 -4.34 -4.74
CA HIS A 80 2.29 -4.81 -5.97
C HIS A 80 1.36 -5.79 -6.69
N LEU A 81 1.04 -5.53 -7.96
CA LEU A 81 0.16 -6.39 -8.73
C LEU A 81 0.91 -7.66 -9.13
N VAL A 82 0.40 -8.80 -8.71
CA VAL A 82 1.03 -10.12 -8.89
C VAL A 82 0.51 -10.82 -10.12
N ASP A 83 -0.82 -10.89 -10.27
CA ASP A 83 -1.45 -11.62 -11.37
C ASP A 83 -2.91 -11.20 -11.59
N VAL A 84 -3.51 -11.73 -12.65
CA VAL A 84 -4.94 -11.66 -12.93
C VAL A 84 -5.49 -13.09 -12.92
N VAL A 85 -6.32 -13.40 -11.93
CA VAL A 85 -6.84 -14.75 -11.69
C VAL A 85 -8.36 -14.78 -11.85
N ASP A 86 -8.87 -15.71 -12.65
CA ASP A 86 -10.30 -15.95 -12.80
C ASP A 86 -10.78 -16.94 -11.71
N VAL A 87 -11.75 -16.53 -10.89
CA VAL A 87 -12.37 -17.35 -9.82
C VAL A 87 -13.88 -17.29 -9.96
N ASP A 88 -14.54 -18.45 -10.09
CA ASP A 88 -15.99 -18.56 -10.29
C ASP A 88 -16.52 -17.69 -11.44
N GLY A 89 -15.74 -17.56 -12.53
CA GLY A 89 -16.07 -16.74 -13.70
C GLY A 89 -15.88 -15.23 -13.50
N GLN A 90 -15.43 -14.79 -12.32
CA GLN A 90 -15.07 -13.40 -12.03
C GLN A 90 -13.56 -13.21 -12.13
N ARG A 91 -13.13 -12.18 -12.86
CA ARG A 91 -11.71 -11.83 -13.02
C ARG A 91 -11.22 -10.96 -11.86
N TRP A 92 -10.16 -11.37 -11.16
CA TRP A 92 -9.58 -10.65 -10.04
C TRP A 92 -8.15 -10.20 -10.34
N LEU A 93 -7.86 -8.92 -10.12
CA LEU A 93 -6.49 -8.42 -10.01
C LEU A 93 -5.98 -8.73 -8.61
N VAL A 94 -4.89 -9.48 -8.51
CA VAL A 94 -4.36 -9.97 -7.23
C VAL A 94 -3.11 -9.21 -6.86
N TYR A 95 -3.05 -8.70 -5.64
CA TYR A 95 -1.96 -7.90 -5.11
C TYR A 95 -1.28 -8.57 -3.93
N ALA A 96 0.05 -8.44 -3.87
CA ALA A 96 0.82 -8.55 -2.65
C ALA A 96 0.81 -7.18 -1.96
N LEU A 97 0.02 -7.04 -0.89
CA LEU A 97 -0.16 -5.78 -0.17
C LEU A 97 0.75 -5.73 1.04
N ALA A 98 1.78 -4.90 0.96
CA ALA A 98 2.66 -4.59 2.08
C ALA A 98 2.21 -3.31 2.80
N GLN A 99 2.33 -3.33 4.12
CA GLN A 99 2.33 -2.12 4.93
C GLN A 99 3.77 -1.81 5.31
N LEU A 100 4.21 -0.61 4.98
CA LEU A 100 5.56 -0.14 5.26
C LEU A 100 5.51 0.88 6.40
N LYS A 101 6.51 0.87 7.27
CA LYS A 101 6.74 1.90 8.28
C LYS A 101 8.22 2.25 8.29
N ASP A 102 8.55 3.53 8.19
CA ASP A 102 9.94 3.98 8.12
C ASP A 102 10.71 3.25 6.99
N GLN A 103 10.03 3.07 5.85
CA GLN A 103 10.41 2.26 4.69
C GLN A 103 10.55 0.75 4.93
N GLN A 104 10.26 0.24 6.12
CA GLN A 104 10.36 -1.18 6.47
C GLN A 104 9.03 -1.89 6.25
N VAL A 105 9.01 -3.02 5.53
CA VAL A 105 7.80 -3.86 5.46
C VAL A 105 7.51 -4.43 6.86
N GLU A 106 6.36 -4.08 7.42
CA GLU A 106 5.88 -4.50 8.74
C GLU A 106 4.86 -5.64 8.65
N SER A 107 4.14 -5.71 7.54
CA SER A 107 3.21 -6.80 7.28
C SER A 107 2.98 -7.01 5.80
N LEU A 108 2.66 -8.25 5.44
CA LEU A 108 2.29 -8.66 4.09
C LEU A 108 0.99 -9.45 4.14
N ARG A 109 0.09 -9.17 3.19
CA ARG A 109 -1.19 -9.87 3.02
C ARG A 109 -1.63 -9.86 1.55
N PRO A 110 -2.48 -10.79 1.13
CA PRO A 110 -3.09 -10.74 -0.18
C PRO A 110 -4.20 -9.68 -0.21
N ALA A 111 -4.36 -9.02 -1.34
CA ALA A 111 -5.54 -8.24 -1.67
C ALA A 111 -6.01 -8.60 -3.08
N ALA A 112 -7.30 -8.44 -3.35
CA ALA A 112 -7.86 -8.69 -4.67
C ALA A 112 -8.90 -7.64 -5.03
N VAL A 113 -8.88 -7.21 -6.29
CA VAL A 113 -9.77 -6.18 -6.82
C VAL A 113 -10.50 -6.73 -8.03
N THR A 114 -11.80 -6.49 -8.10
CA THR A 114 -12.61 -6.86 -9.26
C THR A 114 -13.72 -5.86 -9.52
N ARG A 115 -14.40 -6.00 -10.66
CA ARG A 115 -15.60 -5.24 -10.97
C ARG A 115 -16.80 -5.90 -10.29
N GLY A 116 -17.48 -5.16 -9.42
CA GLY A 116 -18.75 -5.55 -8.84
C GLY A 116 -19.95 -4.90 -9.54
N PRO A 117 -21.18 -5.34 -9.22
CA PRO A 117 -22.40 -4.82 -9.83
C PRO A 117 -22.72 -3.36 -9.45
N ALA A 118 -22.20 -2.88 -8.32
CA ALA A 118 -22.44 -1.54 -7.80
C ALA A 118 -21.17 -0.65 -7.80
N GLY A 119 -20.11 -1.10 -8.47
CA GLY A 119 -18.79 -0.46 -8.45
C GLY A 119 -17.66 -1.46 -8.19
N PRO A 120 -16.42 -0.97 -8.03
CA PRO A 120 -15.28 -1.82 -7.72
C PRO A 120 -15.49 -2.56 -6.41
N ARG A 121 -14.93 -3.76 -6.34
CA ARG A 121 -14.95 -4.60 -5.16
C ARG A 121 -13.52 -4.95 -4.80
N CYS A 122 -13.06 -4.42 -3.66
CA CYS A 122 -11.78 -4.77 -3.07
C CYS A 122 -11.99 -5.72 -1.88
N VAL A 123 -11.14 -6.75 -1.80
CA VAL A 123 -11.12 -7.69 -0.67
C VAL A 123 -9.68 -7.79 -0.18
N ILE A 124 -9.46 -7.51 1.10
CA ILE A 124 -8.15 -7.56 1.74
C ILE A 124 -8.10 -8.72 2.72
N GLY A 125 -7.02 -9.50 2.65
CA GLY A 125 -6.77 -10.61 3.55
C GLY A 125 -6.38 -10.16 4.95
N THR A 126 -6.34 -11.11 5.87
CA THR A 126 -5.78 -10.87 7.21
C THR A 126 -4.27 -11.01 7.19
N THR A 127 -3.59 -10.30 8.09
CA THR A 127 -2.17 -10.54 8.35
C THR A 127 -1.99 -11.87 9.05
N ASP A 128 -0.95 -12.60 8.67
CA ASP A 128 -0.47 -13.78 9.38
C ASP A 128 0.99 -13.52 9.79
N ALA A 129 1.19 -13.17 11.06
CA ALA A 129 2.50 -12.80 11.58
C ALA A 129 3.51 -13.95 11.51
N ALA A 130 3.06 -15.21 11.61
CA ALA A 130 3.93 -16.37 11.51
C ALA A 130 4.44 -16.56 10.07
N LYS A 131 3.53 -16.45 9.09
CA LYS A 131 3.88 -16.48 7.67
C LYS A 131 4.77 -15.31 7.26
N PHE A 132 4.47 -14.12 7.74
CA PHE A 132 5.31 -12.95 7.48
C PHE A 132 6.72 -13.14 8.06
N LYS A 133 6.83 -13.60 9.31
CA LYS A 133 8.12 -13.92 9.93
C LYS A 133 8.90 -14.97 9.14
N GLN A 134 8.23 -16.00 8.64
CA GLN A 134 8.86 -17.01 7.78
C GLN A 134 9.39 -16.40 6.48
N TYR A 135 8.57 -15.59 5.80
CA TYR A 135 8.98 -14.88 4.58
C TYR A 135 10.21 -13.98 4.84
N VAL A 136 10.21 -13.19 5.91
CA VAL A 136 11.36 -12.34 6.28
C VAL A 136 12.60 -13.17 6.61
N ALA A 137 12.45 -14.28 7.34
CA ALA A 137 13.58 -15.14 7.70
C ALA A 137 14.25 -15.74 6.46
N THR A 138 13.48 -16.37 5.57
CA THR A 138 14.04 -16.99 4.36
C THR A 138 14.65 -15.96 3.41
N THR A 139 14.02 -14.80 3.26
CA THR A 139 14.58 -13.74 2.41
C THR A 139 15.83 -13.09 3.00
N SER A 140 15.97 -13.06 4.34
CA SER A 140 17.18 -12.56 5.00
C SER A 140 18.36 -13.55 4.90
N GLU A 141 18.11 -14.85 4.88
CA GLU A 141 19.16 -15.87 4.67
C GLU A 141 19.77 -15.82 3.26
N MET A 142 19.04 -15.28 2.30
CA MET A 142 19.53 -15.04 0.93
C MET A 142 20.37 -13.76 0.82
N ALA A 143 20.34 -12.89 1.83
CA ALA A 143 21.23 -11.74 1.94
C ALA A 143 22.62 -12.19 2.45
N PRO A 144 23.70 -11.44 2.16
CA PRO A 144 25.03 -11.78 2.67
C PRO A 144 25.03 -11.98 4.19
N ALA A 145 25.80 -12.96 4.68
CA ALA A 145 25.76 -13.53 6.04
C ALA A 145 25.95 -12.56 7.22
N SER A 146 26.17 -11.27 6.99
CA SER A 146 26.19 -10.24 8.05
C SER A 146 24.83 -9.58 8.29
N ALA A 147 23.81 -9.88 7.48
CA ALA A 147 22.47 -9.38 7.69
C ALA A 147 21.82 -10.18 8.83
N ALA A 148 21.46 -9.50 9.93
CA ALA A 148 20.47 -10.04 10.86
C ALA A 148 19.12 -10.19 10.12
N LEU A 149 17.99 -10.33 10.82
CA LEU A 149 16.67 -10.07 10.22
C LEU A 149 16.60 -8.57 9.87
N GLU A 150 17.32 -8.16 8.82
CA GLU A 150 17.42 -6.79 8.36
C GLU A 150 16.05 -6.36 7.83
N PRO A 151 15.60 -5.16 8.17
CA PRO A 151 14.33 -4.64 7.68
C PRO A 151 14.25 -4.62 6.15
N ILE A 152 13.03 -4.76 5.62
CA ILE A 152 12.79 -4.69 4.18
C ILE A 152 12.64 -3.22 3.77
N HIS A 153 13.72 -2.58 3.32
CA HIS A 153 13.70 -1.16 2.92
C HIS A 153 13.22 -0.89 1.49
N THR A 154 13.04 -1.94 0.68
CA THR A 154 12.58 -1.86 -0.71
C THR A 154 11.52 -2.91 -0.93
N TRP A 155 10.39 -2.49 -1.50
CA TRP A 155 9.24 -3.36 -1.70
C TRP A 155 8.71 -3.27 -3.15
N PRO A 156 8.45 -4.43 -3.79
CA PRO A 156 8.98 -5.74 -3.43
C PRO A 156 10.52 -5.75 -3.37
N ARG A 157 11.12 -6.74 -2.70
CA ARG A 157 12.59 -6.85 -2.73
C ARG A 157 13.05 -7.27 -4.13
N PRO A 158 14.24 -6.81 -4.57
CA PRO A 158 14.87 -7.40 -5.74
C PRO A 158 15.03 -8.91 -5.57
N GLY A 159 14.33 -9.69 -6.40
CA GLY A 159 14.35 -11.15 -6.34
C GLY A 159 13.09 -11.78 -5.74
N ASP A 160 12.22 -11.00 -5.08
CA ASP A 160 10.91 -11.50 -4.69
C ASP A 160 10.14 -11.96 -5.93
N ARG A 161 9.52 -13.13 -5.83
CA ARG A 161 8.68 -13.67 -6.90
C ARG A 161 7.37 -14.14 -6.30
N PHE A 162 6.35 -13.31 -6.48
CA PHE A 162 5.00 -13.64 -6.10
C PHE A 162 4.25 -14.27 -7.27
N VAL A 163 3.39 -15.23 -6.96
CA VAL A 163 2.42 -15.80 -7.90
C VAL A 163 1.06 -15.91 -7.23
N ALA A 164 0.00 -15.81 -8.01
CA ALA A 164 -1.35 -16.02 -7.52
C ALA A 164 -2.00 -17.22 -8.22
N SER A 165 -2.83 -17.96 -7.48
CA SER A 165 -3.64 -19.03 -8.04
C SER A 165 -5.01 -19.09 -7.35
N ALA A 166 -5.92 -19.88 -7.91
CA ALA A 166 -7.24 -20.13 -7.32
C ALA A 166 -7.31 -21.55 -6.76
N GLU A 167 -7.90 -21.70 -5.57
CA GLU A 167 -8.26 -22.97 -4.97
C GLU A 167 -9.72 -22.90 -4.49
N GLY A 168 -10.64 -23.40 -5.32
CA GLY A 168 -12.08 -23.21 -5.11
C GLY A 168 -12.44 -21.72 -5.13
N SER A 169 -13.10 -21.24 -4.08
CA SER A 169 -13.49 -19.82 -3.90
C SER A 169 -12.45 -19.00 -3.13
N ALA A 170 -11.21 -19.46 -3.07
CA ALA A 170 -10.11 -18.72 -2.45
C ALA A 170 -9.01 -18.42 -3.47
N LEU A 171 -8.40 -17.24 -3.33
CA LEU A 171 -7.13 -16.93 -3.97
C LEU A 171 -5.98 -17.33 -3.04
N ILE A 172 -4.93 -17.89 -3.62
CA ILE A 172 -3.69 -18.18 -2.94
C ILE A 172 -2.61 -17.28 -3.52
N LEU A 173 -2.04 -16.42 -2.67
CA LEU A 173 -0.82 -15.68 -2.97
C LEU A 173 0.35 -16.48 -2.43
N SER A 174 1.34 -16.80 -3.27
CA SER A 174 2.54 -17.52 -2.87
C SER A 174 3.79 -16.72 -3.20
N GLU A 175 4.77 -16.70 -2.31
CA GLU A 175 6.13 -16.25 -2.64
C GLU A 175 7.00 -17.48 -2.89
N LEU A 176 7.64 -17.52 -4.06
CA LEU A 176 8.24 -18.74 -4.59
C LEU A 176 9.48 -19.21 -3.84
N HIS A 177 10.29 -18.30 -3.29
CA HIS A 177 11.54 -18.67 -2.63
C HIS A 177 11.31 -19.18 -1.20
N SER A 178 10.50 -18.44 -0.43
CA SER A 178 10.13 -18.79 0.94
C SER A 178 9.11 -19.92 1.01
N GLY A 179 8.39 -20.19 -0.09
CA GLY A 179 7.29 -21.16 -0.15
C GLY A 179 6.09 -20.77 0.72
N VAL A 180 6.06 -19.55 1.24
CA VAL A 180 4.96 -19.05 2.07
C VAL A 180 3.73 -18.82 1.20
N ARG A 181 2.56 -19.22 1.73
CA ARG A 181 1.27 -19.13 1.04
C ARG A 181 0.26 -18.41 1.91
N TRP A 182 -0.27 -17.29 1.43
CA TRP A 182 -1.39 -16.58 2.03
C TRP A 182 -2.67 -16.90 1.28
N GLN A 183 -3.76 -17.08 2.02
CA GLN A 183 -5.07 -17.38 1.46
C GLN A 183 -5.99 -16.17 1.65
N LEU A 184 -6.68 -15.80 0.58
CA LEU A 184 -7.72 -14.79 0.57
C LEU A 184 -9.04 -15.47 0.21
N LYS A 185 -9.95 -15.54 1.17
CA LYS A 185 -11.30 -16.04 0.89
C LYS A 185 -12.03 -14.99 0.06
N LEU A 186 -12.43 -15.37 -1.15
CA LEU A 186 -13.25 -14.51 -1.96
C LEU A 186 -14.73 -14.70 -1.60
N PRO A 187 -15.49 -13.61 -1.61
CA PRO A 187 -16.93 -13.71 -1.54
C PRO A 187 -17.48 -14.30 -2.84
N ALA A 188 -18.62 -15.00 -2.75
CA ALA A 188 -19.27 -15.58 -3.92
C ALA A 188 -19.52 -14.55 -5.03
N ALA A 189 -19.36 -15.00 -6.27
CA ALA A 189 -19.84 -14.28 -7.45
C ALA A 189 -21.36 -14.07 -7.30
N ARG A 190 -21.82 -12.85 -7.56
CA ARG A 190 -23.24 -12.47 -7.55
C ARG A 190 -23.64 -12.03 -8.93
#